data_AF-A0A7J9G228-F1
#
_entry.id   AF-A0A7J9G228-F1
#
_cell.length_a   1.000
_cell.length_b   1.000
_cell.length_c   1.000
_cell.angle_alpha   90.00
_cell.angle_beta   90.00
_cell.angle_gamma   90.00
#
_symmetry.space_group_name_H-M   'P 1'
#
loop_
_entity.id
_entity.type
_entity.pdbx_description
1 polymer ?
#
loop_
_entity_poly.entity_id
_entity_poly.type
_entity_poly.pdbx_seq_one_letter_code
_entity_poly.pdbx_strand_id
1 'polypeptide(L)'
;MAARLEGIEGDPFTQICIANVTIGMAAKAKKVPWTYTDVEGITSGVSPRPCDLLPDQGQKKITACDFPAEPLSINRVVLKTCTYRVNHM
;
A
#
# COMPACT_ATOMS: atom_id res chain seq x y z
N MET A 1 11.75 -6.37 10.60
CA MET A 1 11.26 -5.07 10.10
C MET A 1 9.85 -5.35 9.61
N ALA A 2 8.90 -4.48 9.88
CA ALA A 2 7.50 -4.60 9.47
C ALA A 2 7.34 -4.23 7.99
N ALA A 3 7.80 -3.03 7.60
CA ALA A 3 7.88 -2.63 6.19
C ALA A 3 8.90 -1.52 5.93
N ARG A 4 9.23 -1.32 4.65
CA ARG A 4 10.05 -0.23 4.13
C ARG A 4 9.35 0.36 2.90
N LEU A 5 8.86 1.60 3.01
CA LEU A 5 8.26 2.36 1.91
C LEU A 5 9.10 3.61 1.68
N GLU A 6 9.68 3.71 0.49
CA GLU A 6 10.52 4.83 0.09
C GLU A 6 10.00 5.32 -1.25
N GLY A 7 9.46 6.53 -1.25
CA GLY A 7 9.03 7.22 -2.47
C GLY A 7 10.21 7.82 -3.21
N ILE A 8 9.88 8.64 -4.21
CA ILE A 8 10.86 9.34 -5.02
C ILE A 8 11.02 10.75 -4.46
N GLU A 9 12.25 11.21 -4.29
CA GLU A 9 12.52 12.58 -3.82
C GLU A 9 11.88 13.58 -4.79
N GLY A 10 11.04 14.48 -4.25
CA GLY A 10 10.26 15.44 -5.04
C GLY A 10 8.97 14.89 -5.66
N ASP A 11 8.76 13.57 -5.64
CA ASP A 11 7.53 12.91 -6.09
C ASP A 11 7.12 11.79 -5.09
N PRO A 12 6.63 12.19 -3.90
CA PRO A 12 6.34 11.24 -2.83
C PRO A 12 5.18 10.32 -3.22
N PHE A 13 5.23 9.06 -2.77
CA PHE A 13 4.12 8.14 -2.94
C PHE A 13 3.01 8.50 -1.96
N THR A 14 1.94 9.11 -2.47
CA THR A 14 0.79 9.54 -1.69
C THR A 14 -0.37 8.54 -1.78
N GLN A 15 -1.45 8.80 -1.01
CA GLN A 15 -2.68 8.00 -1.03
C GLN A 15 -2.48 6.53 -0.61
N ILE A 16 -1.44 6.25 0.18
CA ILE A 16 -1.23 4.92 0.77
C ILE A 16 -2.31 4.69 1.83
N CYS A 17 -2.99 3.55 1.76
CA CYS A 17 -4.02 3.19 2.73
C CYS A 17 -3.80 1.78 3.26
N ILE A 18 -3.63 1.63 4.58
CA ILE A 18 -3.42 0.34 5.24
C ILE A 18 -4.44 0.18 6.37
N ALA A 19 -5.41 -0.73 6.21
CA ALA A 19 -6.42 -0.99 7.22
C ALA A 19 -6.43 -2.47 7.66
N ASN A 20 -6.55 -2.69 8.97
CA ASN A 20 -6.70 -4.02 9.58
C ASN A 20 -5.58 -5.01 9.24
N VAL A 21 -4.33 -4.59 9.41
CA VAL A 21 -3.14 -5.41 9.08
C VAL A 21 -2.36 -5.75 10.35
N THR A 22 -2.07 -7.04 10.54
CA THR A 22 -1.17 -7.52 11.62
C THR A 22 0.06 -8.16 11.00
N ILE A 23 1.24 -7.60 11.29
CA ILE A 23 2.51 -8.06 10.76
C ILE A 23 3.26 -8.85 11.83
N GLY A 24 3.51 -10.12 11.55
CA GLY A 24 4.33 -10.98 12.39
C GLY A 24 5.80 -10.53 12.37
N MET A 25 6.40 -10.35 13.55
CA MET A 25 7.79 -9.90 13.69
C MET A 25 8.67 -11.03 14.23
N ALA A 26 9.89 -11.16 13.69
CA ALA A 26 10.88 -12.09 14.22
C ALA A 26 11.28 -11.73 15.66
N ALA A 27 11.65 -12.73 16.46
CA ALA A 27 12.01 -12.55 17.88
C ALA A 27 13.17 -11.54 18.10
N LYS A 28 14.10 -11.44 17.14
CA LYS A 28 15.18 -10.45 17.13
C LYS A 28 14.92 -9.37 16.08
N ALA A 29 13.75 -8.73 16.14
CA ALA A 29 13.39 -7.66 15.23
C ALA A 29 14.28 -6.40 15.42
N LYS A 30 14.47 -5.66 14.33
CA LYS A 30 15.06 -4.31 14.38
C LYS A 30 14.19 -3.40 15.26
N LYS A 31 14.84 -2.52 16.04
CA LYS A 31 14.18 -1.54 16.94
C LYS A 31 13.22 -0.61 16.20
N VAL A 32 13.57 -0.27 14.95
CA VAL A 32 12.73 0.50 14.06
C VAL A 32 11.99 -0.49 13.16
N PRO A 33 10.70 -0.78 13.43
CA PRO A 33 9.94 -1.71 12.62
C PRO A 33 9.62 -1.12 11.24
N TRP A 34 9.58 0.20 11.08
CA TRP A 34 9.15 0.83 9.85
C TRP A 34 10.19 1.79 9.28
N THR A 35 10.41 1.73 7.97
CA THR A 35 11.20 2.72 7.25
C THR A 35 10.29 3.43 6.26
N TYR A 36 10.12 4.73 6.43
CA TYR A 36 9.24 5.55 5.63
C TYR A 36 10.00 6.79 5.17
N THR A 37 9.99 7.07 3.87
CA THR A 37 10.66 8.23 3.27
C THR A 37 9.86 8.64 2.04
N ASP A 38 9.56 9.93 1.88
CA ASP A 38 8.76 10.44 0.76
C ASP A 38 7.45 9.67 0.53
N VAL A 39 6.71 9.43 1.61
CA VAL A 39 5.41 8.74 1.57
C VAL A 39 4.36 9.49 2.40
N GLU A 40 3.10 9.43 1.96
CA GLU A 40 1.96 10.00 2.66
C GLU A 40 0.72 9.11 2.51
N GLY A 41 -0.12 9.07 3.54
CA GLY A 41 -1.29 8.22 3.56
C GLY A 41 -1.91 8.08 4.94
N ILE A 42 -2.72 7.04 5.13
CA ILE A 42 -3.44 6.79 6.37
C ILE A 42 -3.37 5.32 6.75
N THR A 43 -3.44 5.04 8.05
CA THR A 43 -3.55 3.67 8.56
C THR A 43 -4.71 3.55 9.54
N SER A 44 -5.24 2.34 9.71
CA SER A 44 -6.27 2.07 10.71
C SER A 44 -6.14 0.64 11.22
N GLY A 45 -5.88 0.47 12.53
CA GLY A 45 -5.81 -0.86 13.13
C GLY A 45 -4.64 -1.70 12.61
N VAL A 46 -3.46 -1.08 12.48
CA VAL A 46 -2.23 -1.72 12.01
C VAL A 46 -1.30 -2.04 13.18
N SER A 47 -0.76 -3.25 13.21
CA SER A 47 0.22 -3.69 14.21
C SER A 47 1.46 -4.28 13.53
N PRO A 48 2.69 -3.87 13.91
CA PRO A 48 3.06 -2.92 14.96
C PRO A 48 2.72 -1.45 14.60
N ARG A 49 2.67 -0.55 15.59
CA ARG A 49 2.20 0.84 15.39
C ARG A 49 2.97 1.53 14.24
N PRO A 50 2.29 2.11 13.23
CA PRO A 50 2.92 2.84 12.12
C PRO A 50 3.51 4.19 12.56
N CYS A 51 4.26 4.84 11.67
CA CYS A 51 4.91 6.13 11.93
C CYS A 51 4.00 7.33 11.61
N ASP A 52 4.45 8.53 11.95
CA ASP A 52 3.70 9.78 11.78
C ASP A 52 3.41 10.18 10.31
N LEU A 53 4.18 9.68 9.34
CA LEU A 53 3.89 9.87 7.90
C LEU A 53 2.66 9.07 7.43
N LEU A 54 2.27 8.04 8.19
CA LEU A 54 1.13 7.19 7.92
C LEU A 54 0.27 7.08 9.21
N PRO A 55 -0.34 8.20 9.65
CA PRO A 55 -1.00 8.29 10.93
C PRO A 55 -2.10 7.25 11.09
N ASP A 56 -2.14 6.61 12.26
CA ASP A 56 -3.21 5.70 12.64
C ASP A 56 -4.46 6.49 13.01
N GLN A 57 -5.51 6.32 12.19
CA GLN A 57 -6.81 6.93 12.39
C GLN A 57 -7.68 6.19 13.42
N GLY A 58 -7.16 5.10 14.00
CA GLY A 58 -7.82 4.29 15.01
C GLY A 58 -8.85 3.32 14.41
N GLN A 59 -9.26 2.34 15.22
CA GLN A 59 -10.14 1.24 14.81
C GLN A 59 -11.53 1.67 14.31
N LYS A 60 -11.96 2.91 14.60
CA LYS A 60 -13.24 3.45 14.12
C LYS A 60 -13.24 3.84 12.64
N LYS A 61 -12.05 3.95 12.02
CA LYS A 61 -11.87 4.37 10.62
C LYS A 61 -11.31 3.26 9.73
N ILE A 62 -11.58 1.99 10.04
CA ILE A 62 -11.15 0.85 9.20
C ILE A 62 -11.70 0.98 7.77
N THR A 63 -12.91 1.51 7.62
CA THR A 63 -13.56 1.78 6.33
C THR A 63 -12.96 2.96 5.56
N ALA A 64 -11.97 3.68 6.10
CA ALA A 64 -11.31 4.78 5.39
C ALA A 64 -10.49 4.30 4.17
N CYS A 65 -10.16 3.00 4.11
CA CYS A 65 -9.49 2.37 2.96
C CYS A 65 -10.43 1.61 2.04
N ASP A 66 -11.75 1.76 2.21
CA ASP A 66 -12.70 1.05 1.35
C ASP A 66 -12.55 1.51 -0.10
N PHE A 67 -12.52 0.54 -1.00
CA PHE A 67 -12.51 0.84 -2.43
C PHE A 67 -13.81 1.57 -2.81
N PRO A 68 -13.77 2.54 -3.73
CA PRO A 68 -14.99 3.20 -4.20
C PRO A 68 -16.03 2.17 -4.65
N ALA A 69 -17.26 2.31 -4.15
CA ALA A 69 -18.37 1.42 -4.53
C ALA A 69 -18.69 1.54 -6.03
N GLU A 70 -18.40 2.71 -6.62
CA GLU A 70 -18.60 2.96 -8.03
C GLU A 70 -17.34 2.57 -8.83
N PRO A 71 -17.48 1.77 -9.91
CA PRO A 71 -16.33 1.33 -10.69
C PRO A 71 -15.69 2.51 -11.43
N LEU A 72 -14.38 2.68 -11.22
CA LEU A 72 -13.55 3.63 -11.95
C LEU A 72 -13.59 3.36 -13.46
N SER A 73 -13.33 4.38 -14.27
CA SER A 73 -13.28 4.29 -15.73
C SER A 73 -12.34 3.18 -16.23
N ILE A 74 -11.18 3.00 -15.58
CA ILE A 74 -10.21 1.95 -15.89
C ILE A 74 -10.76 0.53 -15.71
N ASN A 75 -11.70 0.33 -14.77
CA ASN A 75 -12.31 -0.98 -14.54
C ASN A 75 -13.23 -1.42 -15.69
N ARG A 76 -13.61 -0.50 -16.59
CA ARG A 76 -14.44 -0.77 -17.78
C ARG A 76 -13.62 -1.02 -19.03
N VAL A 77 -12.29 -0.91 -18.95
CA VAL A 77 -11.40 -1.11 -20.10
C VAL A 77 -11.30 -2.60 -20.42
N VAL A 78 -11.68 -2.98 -21.63
CA VAL A 78 -11.53 -4.35 -22.14
C VAL A 78 -10.17 -4.48 -22.82
N LEU A 79 -9.27 -5.23 -22.22
CA LEU A 79 -7.97 -5.55 -22.82
C LEU A 79 -8.17 -6.48 -24.02
N LYS A 80 -7.60 -6.09 -25.16
CA LYS A 80 -7.57 -6.94 -26.36
C LYS A 80 -6.31 -7.79 -26.34
N THR A 81 -6.47 -9.09 -26.49
CA THR A 81 -5.34 -10.00 -26.66
C THR A 81 -4.92 -10.04 -28.12
N CYS A 82 -3.64 -9.82 -28.39
CA CYS A 82 -3.05 -10.00 -29.71
C CYS A 82 -2.20 -11.27 -29.72
N THR A 83 -2.29 -12.06 -30.78
CA THR A 83 -1.44 -13.23 -30.99
C THR A 83 -0.57 -13.00 -32.23
N TYR A 84 0.66 -13.49 -32.19
CA TYR A 84 1.56 -13.51 -33.33
C TYR A 84 2.13 -14.92 -33.48
N ARG A 85 2.39 -15.33 -34.72
CA ARG A 85 3.06 -16.60 -35.02
C ARG A 85 4.53 -16.32 -35.25
N VAL A 86 5.40 -17.07 -34.57
CA VAL A 86 6.82 -17.11 -34.88
C VAL A 86 7.00 -18.18 -35.95
N ASN A 87 7.33 -17.77 -37.17
CA ASN A 87 7.80 -18.72 -38.18
C ASN A 87 9.29 -18.99 -37.88
N HIS A 88 9.59 -20.16 -37.33
CA HIS A 88 10.95 -20.66 -37.31
C HIS A 88 11.34 -21.04 -38.75
N MET A 89 12.35 -20.35 -39.29
CA MET A 89 13.06 -20.76 -40.50
C MET A 89 14.09 -21.83 -40.13
#